data_AF-A0A8B2Z0S0-F1
#
_entry.id   AF-A0A8B2Z0S0-F1
#
_cell.length_a   1.000
_cell.length_b   1.000
_cell.length_c   1.000
_cell.angle_alpha   90.00
_cell.angle_beta   90.00
_cell.angle_gamma   90.00
#
_symmetry.space_group_name_H-M   'P 1'
#
loop_
_entity.id
_entity.type
_entity.pdbx_description
1 polymer ?
#
loop_
_entity_poly.entity_id
_entity_poly.type
_entity_poly.pdbx_seq_one_letter_code
_entity_poly.pdbx_strand_id
1 'polypeptide(L)'
;MVILFVINAIYVAVDNYIVSFKGVRLSLFFECAPFVMWVVYPAIGYYIGTNGRDYKLWPWYLLAFASLCMSVLEARALYPYQGEGLGVTKISSMIFSISTLFILFSSKLEISLKNSTCTYQTIVDVGKISFGIYLIHKYFLEFAVKNIIFDTAGRTVVTMILSVLLIISVKKTIHTKIAEKIGFR
;
A
#
# COMPACT_ATOMS: atom_id res chain seq x y z
N MET A 1 2.57 11.77 16.60
CA MET A 1 1.67 11.10 15.63
C MET A 1 0.90 12.11 14.76
N VAL A 2 0.18 13.07 15.36
CA VAL A 2 -0.58 14.10 14.60
C VAL A 2 0.28 14.89 13.61
N ILE A 3 1.48 15.33 14.01
CA ILE A 3 2.41 16.06 13.15
C ILE A 3 2.79 15.24 11.90
N LEU A 4 3.05 13.94 12.06
CA LEU A 4 3.39 13.06 10.93
C LEU A 4 2.21 12.92 9.96
N PHE A 5 0.97 12.87 10.47
CA PHE A 5 -0.22 12.87 9.62
C PHE A 5 -0.41 14.16 8.84
N VAL A 6 -0.16 15.32 9.48
CA VAL A 6 -0.26 16.62 8.80
C VAL A 6 0.78 16.73 7.70
N ILE A 7 2.04 16.37 7.99
CA ILE A 7 3.10 16.38 6.97
C ILE A 7 2.74 15.44 5.82
N ASN A 8 2.19 14.26 6.12
CA ASN A 8 1.78 13.30 5.11
C ASN A 8 0.60 13.81 4.26
N ALA A 9 -0.38 14.45 4.87
CA ALA A 9 -1.51 15.04 4.16
C ALA A 9 -1.05 16.17 3.22
N ILE A 10 -0.11 17.01 3.67
CA ILE A 10 0.51 18.05 2.84
C ILE A 10 1.25 17.42 1.66
N TYR A 11 2.05 16.38 1.92
CA TYR A 11 2.79 15.66 0.89
C TYR A 11 1.85 15.09 -0.19
N VAL A 12 0.81 14.37 0.24
CA VAL A 12 -0.21 13.78 -0.64
C VAL A 12 -0.96 14.86 -1.42
N ALA A 13 -1.28 16.00 -0.80
CA ALA A 13 -1.96 17.11 -1.47
C ALA A 13 -1.09 17.76 -2.54
N VAL A 14 0.21 17.97 -2.26
CA VAL A 14 1.18 18.52 -3.20
C VAL A 14 1.40 17.57 -4.38
N ASP A 15 1.56 16.28 -4.09
CA ASP A 15 1.69 15.24 -5.11
C ASP A 15 0.47 15.20 -6.04
N ASN A 16 -0.74 15.14 -5.47
CA ASN A 16 -1.99 15.18 -6.23
C ASN A 16 -2.09 16.45 -7.10
N TYR A 17 -1.70 17.61 -6.56
CA TYR A 17 -1.71 18.85 -7.34
C TYR A 17 -0.75 18.79 -8.55
N ILE A 18 0.47 18.31 -8.35
CA ILE A 18 1.48 18.19 -9.42
C ILE A 18 1.01 17.20 -10.49
N VAL A 19 0.52 16.03 -10.10
CA VAL A 19 0.11 15.00 -11.04
C VAL A 19 -1.18 15.37 -11.77
N SER A 20 -2.21 15.84 -11.05
CA SER A 20 -3.54 16.11 -11.63
C SER A 20 -3.58 17.42 -12.44
N PHE A 21 -2.83 18.46 -12.05
CA PHE A 21 -2.94 19.77 -12.70
C PHE A 21 -1.72 20.15 -13.55
N LYS A 22 -0.51 19.71 -13.20
CA LYS A 22 0.69 19.98 -14.01
C LYS A 22 1.01 18.85 -15.00
N GLY A 23 0.34 17.70 -14.89
CA GLY A 23 0.57 16.54 -15.76
C GLY A 23 1.96 15.92 -15.61
N VAL A 24 2.73 16.33 -14.61
CA VAL A 24 4.07 15.79 -14.33
C VAL A 24 3.88 14.56 -13.45
N ARG A 25 3.98 13.37 -14.05
CA ARG A 25 3.98 12.10 -13.32
C ARG A 25 5.37 11.89 -12.73
N LEU A 26 5.48 11.96 -11.40
CA LEU A 26 6.68 11.53 -10.71
C LEU A 26 6.73 9.98 -10.77
N SER A 27 7.90 9.38 -10.55
CA SER A 27 7.94 7.92 -10.49
C SER A 27 7.07 7.46 -9.33
N LEU A 28 6.29 6.38 -9.49
CA LEU A 28 5.53 5.72 -8.41
C LEU A 28 6.41 5.43 -7.17
N PHE A 29 7.73 5.33 -7.35
CA PHE A 29 8.74 5.32 -6.29
C PHE A 29 8.77 6.57 -5.43
N PHE A 30 8.74 7.75 -6.03
CA PHE A 30 8.66 8.98 -5.27
C PHE A 30 7.22 9.26 -4.79
N GLU A 31 6.21 9.03 -5.63
CA GLU A 31 4.79 9.33 -5.29
C GLU A 31 4.29 8.50 -4.09
N CYS A 32 4.63 7.21 -4.02
CA CYS A 32 4.11 6.31 -2.99
C CYS A 32 5.13 5.87 -1.92
N ALA A 33 6.45 6.00 -2.14
CA ALA A 33 7.41 5.35 -1.25
C ALA A 33 7.72 6.16 0.03
N PRO A 34 8.50 7.25 0.05
CA PRO A 34 9.35 7.52 1.21
C PRO A 34 8.60 7.86 2.50
N PHE A 35 7.58 8.72 2.43
CA PHE A 35 7.01 9.29 3.65
C PHE A 35 5.79 8.52 4.18
N VAL A 36 4.81 8.24 3.31
CA VAL A 36 3.59 7.50 3.69
C VAL A 36 3.93 6.07 4.13
N MET A 37 4.70 5.34 3.31
CA MET A 37 4.96 3.91 3.53
C MET A 37 6.06 3.64 4.56
N TRP A 38 7.11 4.48 4.66
CA TRP A 38 8.24 4.21 5.57
C TRP A 38 8.18 4.97 6.89
N VAL A 39 7.37 6.02 7.01
CA VAL A 39 7.27 6.81 8.25
C VAL A 39 5.90 6.67 8.88
N VAL A 40 4.82 6.92 8.14
CA VAL A 40 3.47 6.98 8.73
C VAL A 40 2.94 5.60 9.11
N TYR A 41 2.95 4.62 8.21
CA TYR A 41 2.46 3.28 8.54
C TYR A 41 3.28 2.56 9.62
N PRO A 42 4.62 2.62 9.63
CA PRO A 42 5.41 2.09 10.73
C PRO A 42 5.15 2.82 12.05
N ALA A 43 4.98 4.15 12.05
CA ALA A 43 4.64 4.90 13.25
C ALA A 43 3.25 4.53 13.80
N ILE A 44 2.26 4.28 12.94
CA ILE A 44 0.95 3.76 13.33
C ILE A 44 1.09 2.35 13.93
N GLY A 45 1.86 1.47 13.29
CA GLY A 45 2.14 0.14 13.80
C GLY A 45 2.77 0.17 15.19
N TYR A 46 3.76 1.04 15.40
CA TYR A 46 4.39 1.26 16.70
C TYR A 46 3.41 1.82 17.74
N TYR A 47 2.58 2.79 17.36
CA TYR A 47 1.55 3.37 18.23
C TYR A 47 0.53 2.32 18.68
N ILE A 48 0.01 1.52 17.75
CA ILE A 48 -0.95 0.45 18.05
C ILE A 48 -0.30 -0.64 18.92
N GLY A 49 0.98 -0.96 18.68
CA GLY A 49 1.73 -1.92 19.49
C GLY A 49 1.99 -1.46 20.93
N THR A 50 2.16 -0.15 21.16
CA THR A 50 2.49 0.42 22.47
C THR A 50 1.26 0.79 23.31
N ASN A 51 0.19 1.29 22.69
CA ASN A 51 -1.00 1.78 23.40
C ASN A 51 -2.10 0.71 23.59
N GLY A 52 -1.84 -0.53 23.16
CA GLY A 52 -2.79 -1.62 23.23
C GLY A 52 -3.78 -1.64 22.06
N ARG A 53 -4.30 -2.84 21.80
CA ARG A 53 -5.10 -3.16 20.60
C ARG A 53 -6.60 -3.33 20.89
N ASP A 54 -7.03 -3.04 22.13
CA ASP A 54 -8.42 -3.08 22.55
C ASP A 54 -9.05 -1.68 22.57
N TYR A 55 -9.41 -1.19 21.39
CA TYR A 55 -10.16 0.05 21.22
C TYR A 55 -11.54 -0.22 20.63
N LYS A 56 -12.39 0.81 20.61
CA LYS A 56 -13.70 0.77 19.95
C LYS A 56 -13.50 0.75 18.44
N LEU A 57 -14.07 -0.23 17.77
CA LEU A 57 -13.94 -0.42 16.31
C LEU A 57 -14.91 0.42 15.49
N TRP A 58 -16.08 0.74 16.04
CA TRP A 58 -17.15 1.43 15.31
C TRP A 58 -16.70 2.76 14.64
N PRO A 59 -15.88 3.63 15.27
CA PRO A 59 -15.46 4.88 14.63
C PRO A 59 -14.58 4.60 13.40
N TRP A 60 -13.77 3.55 13.46
CA TRP A 60 -12.88 3.16 12.38
C TRP A 60 -13.64 2.54 11.21
N TYR A 61 -14.69 1.75 11.47
CA TYR A 61 -15.59 1.25 10.42
C TYR A 61 -16.31 2.39 9.71
N LEU A 62 -16.84 3.35 10.46
CA LEU A 62 -17.49 4.52 9.88
C LEU A 62 -16.51 5.34 9.05
N LEU A 63 -15.31 5.59 9.58
CA LEU A 63 -14.28 6.36 8.89
C LEU A 63 -13.79 5.65 7.62
N ALA A 64 -13.60 4.33 7.67
CA ALA A 64 -13.24 3.52 6.51
C ALA A 64 -14.33 3.58 5.43
N PHE A 65 -15.60 3.38 5.80
CA PHE A 65 -16.70 3.45 4.84
C PHE A 65 -16.85 4.85 4.22
N ALA A 66 -16.85 5.90 5.05
CA ALA A 66 -16.96 7.28 4.59
C ALA A 66 -15.79 7.68 3.67
N SER A 67 -14.56 7.32 4.05
CA SER A 67 -13.37 7.60 3.24
C SER A 67 -13.32 6.79 1.94
N LEU A 68 -13.85 5.57 1.93
CA LEU A 68 -14.03 4.79 0.70
C LEU A 68 -15.00 5.50 -0.25
N CYS A 69 -16.18 5.91 0.24
CA CYS A 69 -17.13 6.69 -0.57
C CYS A 69 -16.49 7.98 -1.10
N MET A 70 -15.77 8.71 -0.24
CA MET A 70 -15.03 9.91 -0.66
C MET A 70 -13.97 9.60 -1.71
N SER A 71 -13.31 8.43 -1.65
CA SER A 71 -12.30 8.04 -2.64
C SER A 71 -12.86 7.78 -4.03
N VAL A 72 -14.10 7.30 -4.09
CA VAL A 72 -14.85 7.13 -5.35
C VAL A 72 -15.27 8.49 -5.89
N LEU A 73 -15.74 9.40 -5.04
CA LEU A 73 -16.11 10.75 -5.44
C LEU A 73 -14.90 11.56 -5.92
N GLU A 74 -13.79 11.50 -5.18
CA GLU A 74 -12.52 12.14 -5.53
C GLU A 74 -11.97 11.57 -6.86
N ALA A 75 -12.10 10.25 -7.08
CA ALA A 75 -11.78 9.63 -8.37
C ALA A 75 -12.60 10.23 -9.51
N ARG A 76 -13.91 10.34 -9.33
CA ARG A 76 -14.83 10.83 -10.35
C ARG A 76 -14.61 12.32 -10.63
N ALA A 77 -14.34 13.12 -9.60
CA ALA A 77 -14.09 14.56 -9.72
C ALA A 77 -12.78 14.85 -10.45
N LEU A 78 -11.75 14.03 -10.21
CA LEU A 78 -10.43 14.22 -10.83
C LEU A 78 -10.31 13.56 -12.22
N TYR A 79 -11.23 12.66 -12.58
CA TYR A 79 -11.23 11.96 -13.87
C TYR A 79 -11.07 12.87 -15.10
N PRO A 80 -11.74 14.05 -15.20
CA PRO A 80 -11.60 14.95 -16.34
C PRO A 80 -10.20 15.53 -16.53
N TYR A 81 -9.39 15.56 -15.47
CA TYR A 81 -8.05 16.16 -15.46
C TYR A 81 -6.94 15.13 -15.69
N GLN A 82 -7.23 13.84 -15.58
CA GLN A 82 -6.20 12.79 -15.45
C GLN A 82 -5.95 11.98 -16.72
N GLY A 83 -6.88 11.98 -17.69
CA GLY A 83 -6.78 11.28 -18.99
C GLY A 83 -6.79 9.74 -18.90
N GLU A 84 -6.13 9.18 -17.89
CA GLU A 84 -6.04 7.77 -17.54
C GLU A 84 -5.95 7.70 -16.01
N GLY A 85 -7.02 7.23 -15.35
CA GLY A 85 -7.26 7.27 -13.90
C GLY A 85 -6.31 6.44 -13.01
N LEU A 86 -5.04 6.32 -13.38
CA LEU A 86 -3.96 5.66 -12.66
C LEU A 86 -3.06 6.70 -12.00
N GLY A 87 -2.82 6.57 -10.70
CA GLY A 87 -1.65 7.16 -10.04
C GLY A 87 -1.84 8.51 -9.35
N VAL A 88 -3.04 8.85 -8.87
CA VAL A 88 -3.18 10.04 -8.01
C VAL A 88 -3.39 9.64 -6.57
N THR A 89 -2.47 10.10 -5.72
CA THR A 89 -2.48 9.87 -4.28
C THR A 89 -3.65 10.66 -3.68
N LYS A 90 -4.74 9.95 -3.37
CA LYS A 90 -5.98 10.55 -2.86
C LYS A 90 -5.93 10.66 -1.35
N ILE A 91 -6.25 11.84 -0.80
CA ILE A 91 -6.29 12.03 0.66
C ILE A 91 -7.33 11.10 1.29
N SER A 92 -8.47 10.91 0.62
CA SER A 92 -9.51 9.96 1.01
C SER A 92 -8.96 8.51 1.09
N SER A 93 -8.15 8.09 0.12
CA SER A 93 -7.52 6.76 0.13
C SER A 93 -6.53 6.57 1.27
N MET A 94 -5.81 7.63 1.66
CA MET A 94 -4.92 7.61 2.82
C MET A 94 -5.72 7.42 4.12
N ILE A 95 -6.80 8.18 4.31
CA ILE A 95 -7.67 8.06 5.48
C ILE A 95 -8.30 6.66 5.54
N PHE A 96 -8.70 6.13 4.38
CA PHE A 96 -9.20 4.75 4.24
C PHE A 96 -8.17 3.72 4.70
N SER A 97 -6.93 3.80 4.20
CA SER A 97 -5.85 2.89 4.59
C SER A 97 -5.55 2.96 6.08
N ILE A 98 -5.45 4.17 6.66
CA ILE A 98 -5.23 4.35 8.11
C ILE A 98 -6.35 3.70 8.92
N SER A 99 -7.61 3.98 8.57
CA SER A 99 -8.78 3.42 9.26
C SER A 99 -8.79 1.90 9.19
N THR A 100 -8.44 1.36 8.03
CA THR A 100 -8.35 -0.08 7.81
C THR A 100 -7.24 -0.72 8.64
N LEU A 101 -6.09 -0.06 8.82
CA LEU A 101 -5.03 -0.55 9.71
C LEU A 101 -5.51 -0.67 11.16
N PHE A 102 -6.25 0.31 11.68
CA PHE A 102 -6.85 0.20 13.01
C PHE A 102 -7.88 -0.93 13.09
N ILE A 103 -8.66 -1.19 12.05
CA ILE A 103 -9.58 -2.34 12.06
C ILE A 103 -8.78 -3.66 12.09
N LEU A 104 -7.81 -3.80 11.18
CA LEU A 104 -7.01 -5.02 10.97
C LEU A 104 -6.17 -5.39 12.19
N PHE A 105 -5.56 -4.41 12.87
CA PHE A 105 -4.68 -4.67 14.01
C PHE A 105 -5.40 -4.74 15.35
N SER A 106 -6.73 -4.62 15.40
CA SER A 106 -7.48 -4.73 16.66
C SER A 106 -7.46 -6.15 17.23
N SER A 107 -7.45 -6.25 18.56
CA SER A 107 -7.51 -7.55 19.26
C SER A 107 -8.82 -8.30 18.97
N LYS A 108 -9.92 -7.56 18.82
CA LYS A 108 -11.25 -8.11 18.54
C LYS A 108 -11.30 -8.80 17.18
N LEU A 109 -10.72 -8.19 16.15
CA LEU A 109 -10.64 -8.79 14.83
C LEU A 109 -9.71 -10.00 14.83
N GLU A 110 -8.56 -9.91 15.51
CA GLU A 110 -7.64 -11.04 15.65
C GLU A 110 -8.32 -12.26 16.30
N ILE A 111 -9.02 -12.06 17.42
CA ILE A 111 -9.76 -13.14 18.10
C ILE A 111 -10.81 -13.73 17.16
N SER A 112 -11.57 -12.88 16.46
CA SER A 112 -12.58 -13.33 15.50
C SER A 112 -11.98 -14.15 14.35
N LEU A 113 -10.81 -13.74 13.82
CA LEU A 113 -10.12 -14.42 12.71
C LEU A 113 -9.41 -15.69 13.16
N LYS A 114 -8.88 -15.73 14.38
CA LYS A 114 -8.17 -16.90 14.93
C LYS A 114 -9.08 -18.14 15.06
N ASN A 115 -10.39 -17.92 15.16
CA ASN A 115 -11.39 -19.00 15.10
C ASN A 115 -11.45 -19.69 13.72
N SER A 116 -10.94 -19.05 12.67
CA SER A 116 -10.78 -19.63 11.33
C SER A 116 -9.29 -19.84 11.05
N THR A 117 -8.73 -20.93 11.59
CA THR A 117 -7.29 -21.26 11.53
C THR A 117 -6.71 -21.21 10.11
N CYS A 118 -7.43 -21.70 9.11
CA CYS A 118 -6.97 -21.69 7.71
C CYS A 118 -6.88 -20.26 7.12
N THR A 119 -7.92 -19.43 7.32
CA THR A 119 -7.97 -18.06 6.78
C THR A 119 -6.95 -17.16 7.47
N TYR A 120 -6.83 -17.27 8.79
CA TYR A 120 -5.85 -16.51 9.56
C TYR A 120 -4.43 -16.83 9.13
N GLN A 121 -4.08 -18.12 9.03
CA GLN A 121 -2.73 -18.54 8.64
C GLN A 121 -2.37 -18.06 7.23
N THR A 122 -3.31 -18.13 6.29
CA THR A 122 -3.13 -17.63 4.92
C THR A 122 -2.85 -16.12 4.90
N ILE A 123 -3.61 -15.33 5.65
CA ILE A 123 -3.43 -13.87 5.72
C ILE A 123 -2.05 -13.54 6.31
N VAL A 124 -1.65 -14.24 7.37
CA VAL A 124 -0.34 -14.06 8.01
C VAL A 124 0.79 -14.40 7.05
N ASP A 125 0.69 -15.53 6.35
CA ASP A 125 1.74 -16.00 5.43
C ASP A 125 1.88 -15.10 4.20
N VAL A 126 0.76 -14.62 3.64
CA VAL A 126 0.78 -13.61 2.57
C VAL A 126 1.34 -12.29 3.06
N GLY A 127 0.98 -11.86 4.28
CA GLY A 127 1.46 -10.62 4.89
C GLY A 127 2.99 -10.58 4.99
N LYS A 128 3.63 -11.68 5.39
CA LYS A 128 5.09 -11.75 5.56
C LYS A 128 5.88 -11.61 4.25
N ILE A 129 5.32 -12.05 3.13
CA ILE A 129 5.94 -11.95 1.80
C ILE A 129 5.50 -10.71 1.02
N SER A 130 4.39 -10.08 1.42
CA SER A 130 3.75 -8.97 0.68
C SER A 130 4.69 -7.79 0.39
N PHE A 131 5.54 -7.42 1.37
CA PHE A 131 6.49 -6.33 1.20
C PHE A 131 7.59 -6.65 0.19
N GLY A 132 8.13 -7.89 0.23
CA GLY A 132 9.08 -8.37 -0.76
C GLY A 132 8.48 -8.43 -2.17
N ILE A 133 7.23 -8.90 -2.30
CA ILE A 133 6.49 -8.91 -3.57
C ILE A 133 6.34 -7.49 -4.12
N TYR A 134 5.98 -6.53 -3.27
CA TYR A 134 5.84 -5.12 -3.64
C TYR A 134 7.14 -4.54 -4.21
N LEU A 135 8.27 -4.75 -3.53
CA LEU A 135 9.58 -4.25 -3.98
C LEU A 135 9.98 -4.83 -5.34
N ILE A 136 9.80 -6.14 -5.53
CA ILE A 136 10.11 -6.82 -6.79
C ILE A 136 9.26 -6.28 -7.93
N HIS A 137 7.94 -6.21 -7.73
CA HIS A 137 7.02 -5.78 -8.78
C HIS A 137 7.29 -4.33 -9.20
N LYS A 138 7.59 -3.46 -8.23
CA LYS A 138 7.92 -2.07 -8.49
C LYS A 138 9.24 -1.91 -9.25
N TYR A 139 10.27 -2.69 -8.87
CA TYR A 139 11.55 -2.70 -9.59
C TYR A 139 11.37 -3.04 -11.07
N PHE A 140 10.60 -4.08 -11.39
CA PHE A 140 10.32 -4.44 -12.77
C PHE A 140 9.51 -3.37 -13.51
N LEU A 141 8.48 -2.81 -12.87
CA LEU A 141 7.54 -1.90 -13.52
C LEU A 141 8.19 -0.54 -13.87
N GLU A 142 9.08 -0.05 -13.01
CA GLU A 142 9.73 1.25 -13.16
C GLU A 142 11.07 1.18 -13.90
N PHE A 143 11.84 0.11 -13.70
CA PHE A 143 13.22 0.05 -14.18
C PHE A 143 13.42 -0.89 -15.37
N ALA A 144 12.80 -2.07 -15.36
CA ALA A 144 13.05 -3.10 -16.38
C ALA A 144 12.10 -3.02 -17.58
N VAL A 145 10.80 -2.89 -17.33
CA VAL A 145 9.77 -3.07 -18.37
C VAL A 145 9.37 -1.74 -19.02
N LYS A 146 9.46 -0.62 -18.29
CA LYS A 146 9.12 0.73 -18.79
C LYS A 146 9.92 1.14 -20.03
N ASN A 147 11.16 0.66 -20.17
CA ASN A 147 12.05 1.02 -21.27
C ASN A 147 11.86 0.14 -22.53
N ILE A 148 11.07 -0.93 -22.43
CA ILE A 148 10.96 -1.96 -23.48
C ILE A 148 9.53 -2.03 -24.03
N ILE A 149 8.52 -1.90 -23.18
CA ILE A 149 7.11 -2.00 -23.57
C ILE A 149 6.44 -0.67 -23.28
N PHE A 150 5.90 -0.02 -24.30
CA PHE A 150 5.22 1.27 -24.18
C PHE A 150 3.74 1.15 -23.80
N ASP A 151 3.12 -0.02 -24.06
CA ASP A 151 1.71 -0.28 -23.74
C ASP A 151 1.48 -0.62 -22.24
N THR A 152 0.46 -0.02 -21.63
CA THR A 152 0.14 -0.14 -20.19
C THR A 152 -0.33 -1.55 -19.81
N ALA A 153 -1.13 -2.20 -20.67
CA ALA A 153 -1.61 -3.55 -20.43
C ALA A 153 -0.47 -4.58 -20.54
N GLY A 154 0.33 -4.49 -21.61
CA GLY A 154 1.52 -5.32 -21.82
C GLY A 154 2.55 -5.17 -20.71
N ARG A 155 2.83 -3.93 -20.26
CA ARG A 155 3.73 -3.69 -19.11
C ARG A 155 3.23 -4.39 -17.86
N THR A 156 1.94 -4.33 -17.57
CA THR A 156 1.36 -4.93 -16.36
C THR A 156 1.48 -6.45 -16.38
N VAL A 157 1.13 -7.08 -17.50
CA VAL A 157 1.20 -8.53 -17.67
C VAL A 157 2.64 -9.04 -17.57
N VAL A 158 3.58 -8.39 -18.27
CA VAL A 158 4.99 -8.78 -18.23
C VAL A 158 5.60 -8.56 -16.86
N THR A 159 5.26 -7.46 -16.18
CA THR A 159 5.72 -7.20 -14.80
C THR A 159 5.18 -8.27 -13.84
N MET A 160 3.91 -8.67 -13.95
CA MET A 160 3.33 -9.75 -13.15
C MET A 160 4.08 -11.07 -13.36
N ILE A 161 4.33 -11.46 -14.62
CA ILE A 161 5.03 -12.70 -14.95
C ILE A 161 6.47 -12.68 -14.40
N LEU A 162 7.21 -11.59 -14.64
CA LEU A 162 8.58 -11.43 -14.13
C LEU A 162 8.65 -11.42 -12.61
N SER A 163 7.67 -10.80 -11.95
CA SER A 163 7.57 -10.78 -10.49
C SER A 163 7.38 -12.20 -9.94
N VAL A 164 6.46 -12.98 -10.52
CA VAL A 164 6.22 -14.37 -10.13
C VAL A 164 7.46 -15.24 -10.34
N LEU A 165 8.11 -15.11 -11.50
CA LEU A 165 9.33 -15.87 -11.82
C LEU A 165 10.48 -15.54 -10.87
N LEU A 166 10.64 -14.27 -10.49
CA LEU A 166 11.68 -13.85 -9.56
C LEU A 166 11.36 -14.31 -8.13
N ILE A 167 10.10 -14.26 -7.70
CA ILE A 167 9.68 -14.80 -6.39
C ILE A 167 9.98 -16.30 -6.31
N ILE A 168 9.64 -17.08 -7.35
CA ILE A 168 9.92 -18.52 -7.43
C ILE A 168 11.43 -18.77 -7.39
N SER A 169 12.20 -18.03 -8.18
CA SER A 169 13.67 -18.15 -8.23
C SER A 169 14.31 -17.82 -6.89
N VAL A 170 13.90 -16.72 -6.25
CA VAL A 170 14.41 -16.30 -4.94
C VAL A 170 14.10 -17.33 -3.86
N LYS A 171 12.86 -17.86 -3.83
CA LYS A 171 12.49 -18.94 -2.89
C LYS A 171 13.32 -20.21 -3.09
N LYS A 172 13.73 -20.49 -4.34
CA LYS A 172 14.51 -21.68 -4.69
C LYS A 172 16.01 -21.51 -4.42
N THR A 173 16.54 -20.29 -4.52
CA THR A 173 17.99 -20.03 -4.52
C THR A 173 18.51 -19.37 -3.24
N ILE A 174 17.72 -18.57 -2.53
CA ILE A 174 18.19 -17.81 -1.36
C ILE A 174 17.99 -18.62 -0.08
N HIS A 175 19.08 -18.87 0.64
CA HIS A 175 19.06 -19.42 2.00
C HIS A 175 18.18 -18.56 2.92
N THR A 176 17.29 -19.20 3.68
CA THR A 176 16.25 -18.56 4.52
C THR A 176 16.72 -17.35 5.34
N LYS A 177 17.96 -17.38 5.87
CA LYS A 177 18.55 -16.28 6.66
C LYS A 177 18.80 -14.98 5.88
N ILE A 178 19.03 -15.06 4.57
CA ILE A 178 19.26 -13.87 3.72
C ILE A 178 17.92 -13.35 3.19
N ALA A 179 16.96 -14.24 2.91
CA ALA A 179 15.61 -13.88 2.50
C ALA A 179 14.88 -13.04 3.58
N GLU A 180 15.05 -13.41 4.86
CA GLU A 180 14.51 -12.64 6.01
C GLU A 180 15.06 -11.21 6.08
N LYS A 181 16.33 -10.98 5.71
CA LYS A 181 16.95 -9.65 5.66
C LYS A 181 16.46 -8.79 4.50
N ILE A 182 15.98 -9.40 3.43
CA ILE A 182 15.49 -8.73 2.21
C ILE A 182 13.97 -8.45 2.30
N GLY A 183 13.31 -8.87 3.38
CA GLY A 183 11.88 -8.60 3.61
C GLY A 183 10.96 -9.74 3.16
N PHE A 184 11.49 -10.94 2.93
CA PHE A 184 10.72 -12.18 2.81
C PHE A 184 10.79 -12.93 4.14
N ARG A 185 9.79 -12.72 5.00
CA ARG A 185 9.70 -13.34 6.33
C ARG A 185 8.72 -14.50 6.38
#